data_AF-A0A916NUY1-F1
#
_entry.id   AF-A0A916NUY1-F1
#
_cell.length_a   1.000
_cell.length_b   1.000
_cell.length_c   1.000
_cell.angle_alpha   90.00
_cell.angle_beta   90.00
_cell.angle_gamma   90.00
#
_symmetry.space_group_name_H-M   'P 1'
#
loop_
_entity.id
_entity.type
_entity.pdbx_description
1 polymer ?
#
loop_
_entity_poly.entity_id
_entity_poly.type
_entity_poly.pdbx_seq_one_letter_code
_entity_poly.pdbx_strand_id
1 'polypeptide(L)'
;MGDIKSAFEIAMEKLKDIEEVTEDEKARWKYLPAGEKLATAYLKETVNLKTELEQYQGKAREYVGKGIENLLLSLIALPENEAATRIGSKAMEGIKSIKEDQAAAETMISQMVQIIAHYTDQGEKQRRSAYDQLKQQYSQYLQKAIQQGMEMPPGLSSDIEKHPRFQEEWRKRKNEFEARYIESLAQMKQELSQIK
;
A
#
# COMPACT_ATOMS: atom_id res chain seq x y z
N MET A 1 -15.25 10.89 58.01
CA MET A 1 -13.82 11.19 57.86
C MET A 1 -13.43 10.72 56.48
N GLY A 2 -13.08 11.64 55.58
CA GLY A 2 -12.67 11.29 54.22
C GLY A 2 -11.16 11.16 54.18
N ASP A 3 -10.66 9.94 54.01
CA ASP A 3 -9.23 9.69 53.84
C ASP A 3 -8.77 10.34 52.54
N ILE A 4 -8.03 11.45 52.66
CA ILE A 4 -7.41 12.14 51.53
C ILE A 4 -6.22 11.28 51.12
N LYS A 5 -6.34 10.59 49.98
CA LYS A 5 -5.25 9.79 49.41
C LYS A 5 -4.02 10.67 49.15
N SER A 6 -2.85 10.16 49.53
CA SER A 6 -1.57 10.83 49.26
C SER A 6 -1.29 10.85 47.76
N ALA A 7 -0.54 11.85 47.29
CA ALA A 7 -0.03 11.90 45.91
C ALA A 7 0.73 10.62 45.51
N PHE A 8 1.37 9.94 46.48
CA PHE A 8 2.02 8.65 46.29
C PHE A 8 1.03 7.50 46.03
N GLU A 9 -0.10 7.48 46.74
CA GLU A 9 -1.15 6.46 46.56
C GLU A 9 -1.85 6.65 45.21
N ILE A 10 -2.10 7.90 44.80
CA ILE A 10 -2.64 8.23 43.47
C ILE A 10 -1.66 7.81 42.37
N ALA A 11 -0.35 7.98 42.59
CA ALA A 11 0.68 7.55 41.63
C ALA A 11 0.77 6.02 41.53
N MET A 12 0.68 5.30 42.67
CA MET A 12 0.68 3.84 42.71
C MET A 12 -0.59 3.22 42.11
N GLU A 13 -1.77 3.84 42.30
CA GLU A 13 -3.00 3.41 41.64
C GLU A 13 -2.90 3.58 40.11
N LYS A 14 -2.37 4.71 39.64
CA LYS A 14 -2.12 4.93 38.21
C LYS A 14 -1.07 4.00 37.61
N LEU A 15 -0.08 3.57 38.40
CA LEU A 15 0.92 2.57 37.97
C LEU A 15 0.34 1.16 37.89
N LYS A 16 -0.66 0.81 38.70
CA LYS A 16 -1.37 -0.48 38.62
C LYS A 16 -2.25 -0.60 37.37
N ASP A 17 -2.75 0.53 36.86
CA ASP A 17 -3.49 0.61 35.60
C ASP A 17 -2.58 0.63 34.35
N ILE A 18 -1.27 0.78 34.54
CA ILE A 18 -0.28 0.60 33.46
C ILE A 18 0.08 -0.88 33.45
N GLU A 19 -0.51 -1.62 32.51
CA GLU A 19 -0.16 -3.01 32.23
C GLU A 19 1.37 -3.10 32.04
N GLU A 20 2.05 -3.91 32.86
CA GLU A 20 3.51 -4.08 32.74
C GLU A 20 3.83 -4.56 31.32
N VAL A 21 4.53 -3.72 30.56
CA VAL A 21 4.94 -4.05 29.19
C VAL A 21 5.66 -5.38 29.21
N THR A 22 5.09 -6.36 28.51
CA THR A 22 5.61 -7.72 28.48
C THR A 22 6.99 -7.73 27.80
N GLU A 23 7.82 -8.72 28.13
CA GLU A 23 9.12 -8.89 27.46
C GLU A 23 8.97 -9.08 25.93
N ASP A 24 7.83 -9.62 25.51
CA ASP A 24 7.48 -9.78 24.10
C ASP A 24 7.18 -8.43 23.41
N GLU A 25 6.43 -7.55 24.06
CA GLU A 25 6.16 -6.19 23.55
C GLU A 25 7.44 -5.34 23.49
N LYS A 26 8.31 -5.45 24.50
CA LYS A 26 9.63 -4.79 24.47
C LYS A 26 10.47 -5.28 23.30
N ALA A 27 10.49 -6.60 23.06
CA ALA A 27 11.19 -7.18 21.92
C ALA A 27 10.61 -6.68 20.59
N ARG A 28 9.28 -6.67 20.47
CA ARG A 28 8.57 -6.16 19.30
C ARG A 28 8.95 -4.70 18.99
N TRP A 29 8.88 -3.80 19.99
CA TRP A 29 9.23 -2.38 19.81
C TRP A 29 10.70 -2.15 19.46
N LYS A 30 11.60 -3.03 19.90
CA LYS A 30 13.02 -2.93 19.57
C LYS A 30 13.32 -3.44 18.16
N TYR A 31 12.79 -4.61 17.80
CA TYR A 31 13.25 -5.37 16.64
C TYR A 31 12.46 -5.09 15.36
N LEU A 32 11.16 -4.72 15.43
CA LEU A 32 10.42 -4.29 14.23
C LEU A 32 11.07 -3.07 13.55
N PRO A 33 11.34 -1.96 14.27
CA PRO A 33 11.99 -0.80 13.66
C PRO A 33 13.40 -1.10 13.17
N ALA A 34 14.10 -2.06 13.78
CA ALA A 34 15.40 -2.52 13.28
C ALA A 34 15.25 -3.19 11.91
N GLY A 35 14.23 -4.05 11.73
CA GLY A 35 13.89 -4.64 10.44
C GLY A 35 13.54 -3.60 9.36
N GLU A 36 12.73 -2.60 9.70
CA GLU A 36 12.38 -1.51 8.76
C GLU A 36 13.62 -0.72 8.30
N LYS A 37 14.57 -0.48 9.21
CA LYS A 37 15.85 0.15 8.88
C LYS A 37 16.68 -0.71 7.93
N LEU A 38 16.72 -2.03 8.14
CA LEU A 38 17.41 -2.97 7.24
C LEU A 38 16.77 -2.99 5.85
N ALA A 39 15.44 -3.02 5.76
CA ALA A 39 14.74 -2.91 4.49
C ALA A 39 15.07 -1.59 3.76
N THR A 40 15.11 -0.46 4.48
CA THR A 40 15.52 0.83 3.91
C THR A 40 16.96 0.81 3.39
N ALA A 41 17.89 0.22 4.15
CA ALA A 41 19.28 0.07 3.75
C ALA A 41 19.44 -0.83 2.52
N TYR A 42 18.66 -1.92 2.45
CA TYR A 42 18.63 -2.82 1.30
C TYR A 42 18.14 -2.11 0.03
N LEU A 43 17.08 -1.31 0.13
CA LEU A 43 16.59 -0.50 -0.99
C LEU A 43 17.66 0.47 -1.52
N LYS A 44 18.58 0.91 -0.65
CA LYS A 44 19.75 1.74 -0.99
C LYS A 44 20.99 0.94 -1.41
N GLU A 45 20.89 -0.39 -1.51
CA GLU A 45 21.99 -1.30 -1.92
C GLU A 45 23.17 -1.32 -0.95
N THR A 46 22.96 -0.93 0.30
CA THR A 46 24.03 -0.87 1.29
C THR A 46 24.17 -2.14 2.11
N VAL A 47 23.21 -3.07 2.05
CA VAL A 47 23.20 -4.32 2.82
C VAL A 47 22.58 -5.48 2.04
N ASN A 48 22.91 -6.71 2.46
CA ASN A 48 22.24 -7.94 2.03
C ASN A 48 21.28 -8.41 3.14
N LEU A 49 19.97 -8.46 2.87
CA LEU A 49 18.97 -8.79 3.89
C LEU A 49 19.15 -10.17 4.52
N LYS A 50 19.52 -11.18 3.72
CA LYS A 50 19.73 -12.54 4.23
C LYS A 50 20.88 -12.56 5.23
N THR A 51 22.01 -11.96 4.88
CA THR A 51 23.19 -11.86 5.76
C THR A 51 22.90 -11.07 7.03
N GLU A 52 22.19 -9.94 6.93
CA GLU A 52 21.85 -9.13 8.11
C GLU A 52 20.86 -9.86 9.03
N LEU A 53 19.89 -10.60 8.47
CA LEU A 53 18.91 -11.34 9.26
C LEU A 53 19.52 -12.53 10.01
N GLU A 54 20.59 -13.13 9.48
CA GLU A 54 21.33 -14.22 10.13
C GLU A 54 22.03 -13.81 11.44
N GLN A 55 22.26 -12.50 11.66
CA GLN A 55 22.81 -11.98 12.91
C GLN A 55 21.84 -12.06 14.10
N TYR A 56 20.54 -12.29 13.82
CA TYR A 56 19.50 -12.40 14.83
C TYR A 56 19.08 -13.87 15.02
N GLN A 57 18.67 -14.21 16.24
CA GLN A 57 18.21 -15.55 16.61
C GLN A 57 16.89 -15.51 17.37
N GLY A 58 16.14 -16.62 17.33
CA GLY A 58 14.85 -16.76 18.02
C GLY A 58 13.86 -15.64 17.72
N LYS A 59 13.17 -15.14 18.75
CA LYS A 59 12.18 -14.06 18.64
C LYS A 59 12.71 -12.78 18.02
N ALA A 60 14.00 -12.46 18.23
CA ALA A 60 14.58 -11.27 17.63
C ALA A 60 14.61 -11.37 16.10
N ARG A 61 14.98 -12.55 15.57
CA ARG A 61 14.98 -12.81 14.12
C ARG A 61 13.58 -12.70 13.53
N GLU A 62 12.60 -13.25 14.22
CA GLU A 62 11.19 -13.19 13.80
C GLU A 62 10.69 -11.75 13.70
N TYR A 63 10.91 -10.93 14.73
CA TYR A 63 10.48 -9.53 14.73
C TYR A 63 11.24 -8.65 13.72
N VAL A 64 12.55 -8.88 13.54
CA VAL A 64 13.34 -8.18 12.50
C VAL A 64 12.84 -8.57 11.11
N GLY A 65 12.64 -9.88 10.86
CA GLY A 65 12.08 -10.38 9.61
C GLY A 65 10.71 -9.76 9.32
N LYS A 66 9.84 -9.67 10.34
CA LYS A 66 8.53 -9.03 10.21
C LYS A 66 8.63 -7.53 9.90
N GLY A 67 9.57 -6.82 10.51
CA GLY A 67 9.83 -5.42 10.20
C GLY A 67 10.28 -5.20 8.76
N ILE A 68 11.19 -6.05 8.26
CA ILE A 68 11.62 -6.03 6.85
C ILE A 68 10.42 -6.25 5.94
N GLU A 69 9.67 -7.33 6.19
CA GLU A 69 8.53 -7.72 5.37
C GLU A 69 7.44 -6.64 5.35
N ASN A 70 7.07 -6.07 6.49
CA ASN A 70 6.04 -5.03 6.57
C ASN A 70 6.40 -3.82 5.70
N LEU A 71 7.65 -3.35 5.78
CA LEU A 71 8.10 -2.23 4.96
C LEU A 71 8.09 -2.59 3.48
N LEU A 72 8.67 -3.73 3.09
CA LEU A 72 8.76 -4.13 1.68
C LEU A 72 7.37 -4.40 1.07
N LEU A 73 6.46 -5.07 1.79
CA LEU A 73 5.08 -5.30 1.33
C LEU A 73 4.32 -3.98 1.14
N SER A 74 4.60 -2.95 1.95
CA SER A 74 3.99 -1.62 1.78
C SER A 74 4.39 -0.94 0.47
N LEU A 75 5.56 -1.28 -0.07
CA LEU A 75 6.11 -0.71 -1.31
C LEU A 75 5.65 -1.43 -2.59
N ILE A 76 5.07 -2.62 -2.47
CA ILE A 76 4.49 -3.34 -3.61
C ILE A 76 3.14 -2.72 -3.94
N ALA A 77 3.06 -1.79 -4.88
CA ALA A 77 1.81 -1.14 -5.25
C ALA A 77 1.63 -1.11 -6.76
N LEU A 78 0.46 -0.67 -7.22
CA LEU A 78 0.28 -0.32 -8.62
C LEU A 78 1.24 0.82 -8.97
N PRO A 79 2.13 0.65 -9.96
CA PRO A 79 3.16 1.64 -10.23
C PRO A 79 2.56 2.85 -10.95
N GLU A 80 2.85 4.04 -10.43
CA GLU A 80 2.49 5.30 -11.09
C GLU A 80 3.59 5.79 -12.05
N ASN A 81 4.82 5.32 -11.85
CA ASN A 81 5.99 5.69 -12.63
C ASN A 81 7.07 4.59 -12.55
N GLU A 82 8.12 4.73 -13.37
CA GLU A 82 9.21 3.74 -13.41
C GLU A 82 9.95 3.59 -12.07
N ALA A 83 10.06 4.66 -11.28
CA ALA A 83 10.73 4.58 -9.98
C ALA A 83 9.91 3.71 -9.02
N ALA A 84 8.59 3.84 -9.01
CA ALA A 84 7.69 2.98 -8.26
C ALA A 84 7.79 1.52 -8.72
N THR A 85 7.87 1.27 -10.04
CA THR A 85 8.11 -0.08 -10.58
C THR A 85 9.41 -0.67 -10.04
N ARG A 86 10.53 0.06 -10.13
CA ARG A 86 11.84 -0.41 -9.65
C ARG A 86 11.83 -0.73 -8.16
N ILE A 87 11.24 0.16 -7.36
CA ILE A 87 11.13 -0.03 -5.90
C ILE A 87 10.27 -1.27 -5.58
N GLY A 88 9.13 -1.43 -6.25
CA GLY A 88 8.25 -2.59 -6.05
C GLY A 88 8.91 -3.92 -6.41
N SER A 89 9.59 -3.99 -7.56
CA SER A 89 10.34 -5.19 -7.97
C SER A 89 11.43 -5.54 -6.97
N LYS A 90 12.20 -4.54 -6.53
CA LYS A 90 13.24 -4.74 -5.51
C LYS A 90 12.66 -5.18 -4.17
N ALA A 91 11.51 -4.66 -3.78
CA ALA A 91 10.83 -5.11 -2.58
C ALA A 91 10.42 -6.59 -2.65
N MET A 92 9.92 -7.06 -3.79
CA MET A 92 9.61 -8.48 -4.01
C MET A 92 10.86 -9.37 -3.90
N GLU A 93 11.97 -8.96 -4.53
CA GLU A 93 13.26 -9.66 -4.44
C GLU A 93 13.75 -9.73 -2.99
N GLY A 94 13.66 -8.63 -2.26
CA GLY A 94 14.02 -8.55 -0.85
C GLY A 94 13.22 -9.51 0.01
N ILE A 95 11.89 -9.54 -0.16
CA ILE A 95 11.00 -10.49 0.56
C ILE A 95 11.40 -11.93 0.23
N LYS A 96 11.56 -12.27 -1.05
CA LYS A 96 11.96 -13.63 -1.46
C LYS A 96 13.26 -14.07 -0.80
N SER A 97 14.23 -13.16 -0.68
CA SER A 97 15.56 -13.48 -0.14
C SER A 97 15.55 -13.88 1.34
N ILE A 98 14.54 -13.45 2.11
CA ILE A 98 14.42 -13.71 3.55
C ILE A 98 13.42 -14.81 3.90
N LYS A 99 12.66 -15.33 2.92
CA LYS A 99 11.71 -16.44 3.11
C LYS A 99 12.46 -17.78 3.18
N GLU A 100 11.98 -18.67 4.03
CA GLU A 100 12.44 -20.05 4.10
C GLU A 100 11.95 -20.84 2.87
N ASP A 101 10.65 -20.72 2.54
CA ASP A 101 10.05 -21.32 1.35
C ASP A 101 10.11 -20.35 0.17
N GLN A 102 11.30 -20.28 -0.43
CA GLN A 102 11.55 -19.43 -1.59
C GLN A 102 10.73 -19.81 -2.81
N ALA A 103 10.34 -21.08 -2.96
CA ALA A 103 9.57 -21.56 -4.11
C ALA A 103 8.11 -21.09 -4.04
N ALA A 104 7.49 -21.21 -2.86
CA ALA A 104 6.15 -20.65 -2.63
C ALA A 104 6.16 -19.12 -2.78
N ALA A 105 7.18 -18.45 -2.23
CA ALA A 105 7.33 -16.99 -2.35
C ALA A 105 7.47 -16.55 -3.82
N GLU A 106 8.31 -17.22 -4.61
CA GLU A 106 8.49 -16.96 -6.05
C GLU A 106 7.17 -17.13 -6.83
N THR A 107 6.40 -18.16 -6.49
CA THR A 107 5.11 -18.42 -7.14
C THR A 107 4.14 -17.26 -6.89
N MET A 108 4.03 -16.80 -5.65
CA MET A 108 3.16 -15.67 -5.28
C MET A 108 3.65 -14.36 -5.90
N ILE A 109 4.96 -14.10 -5.88
CA ILE A 109 5.57 -12.93 -6.50
C ILE A 109 5.31 -12.93 -8.02
N SER A 110 5.41 -14.07 -8.68
CA SER A 110 5.13 -14.19 -10.12
C SER A 110 3.69 -13.79 -10.45
N GLN A 111 2.72 -14.16 -9.61
CA GLN A 111 1.33 -13.75 -9.77
C GLN A 111 1.15 -12.23 -9.58
N MET A 112 1.82 -11.64 -8.57
CA MET A 112 1.81 -10.18 -8.38
C MET A 112 2.39 -9.45 -9.60
N VAL A 113 3.51 -9.94 -10.13
CA VAL A 113 4.14 -9.40 -11.34
C VAL A 113 3.19 -9.45 -12.53
N GLN A 114 2.46 -10.56 -12.72
CA GLN A 114 1.47 -10.69 -13.79
C GLN A 114 0.32 -9.67 -13.65
N ILE A 115 -0.22 -9.49 -12.45
CA ILE A 115 -1.28 -8.50 -12.19
C ILE A 115 -0.78 -7.07 -12.45
N ILE A 116 0.42 -6.73 -11.98
CA ILE A 116 1.01 -5.41 -12.21
C ILE A 116 1.27 -5.19 -13.70
N ALA A 117 1.81 -6.19 -14.41
CA ALA A 117 2.03 -6.12 -15.85
C ALA A 117 0.72 -5.91 -16.61
N HIS A 118 -0.34 -6.63 -16.24
CA HIS A 118 -1.67 -6.46 -16.81
C HIS A 118 -2.21 -5.04 -16.57
N TYR A 119 -2.05 -4.50 -15.35
CA TYR A 119 -2.43 -3.12 -15.03
C TYR A 119 -1.69 -2.09 -15.88
N THR A 120 -0.39 -2.27 -16.10
CA THR A 120 0.45 -1.33 -16.86
C THR A 120 0.20 -1.40 -18.36
N ASP A 121 0.03 -2.58 -18.96
CA ASP A 121 -0.19 -2.71 -20.41
C ASP A 121 -1.67 -2.64 -20.78
N GLN A 122 -2.47 -3.60 -20.31
CA GLN A 122 -3.88 -3.69 -20.68
C GLN A 122 -4.73 -2.64 -19.96
N GLY A 123 -4.42 -2.35 -18.69
CA GLY A 123 -5.14 -1.36 -17.92
C GLY A 123 -5.04 0.04 -18.51
N GLU A 124 -3.93 0.39 -19.14
CA GLU A 124 -3.78 1.69 -19.80
C GLU A 124 -4.69 1.82 -21.03
N LYS A 125 -4.78 0.77 -21.85
CA LYS A 125 -5.69 0.72 -22.99
C LYS A 125 -7.15 0.83 -22.54
N GLN A 126 -7.51 0.13 -21.45
CA GLN A 126 -8.86 0.17 -20.88
C GLN A 126 -9.19 1.56 -20.31
N ARG A 127 -8.26 2.19 -19.57
CA ARG A 127 -8.43 3.56 -19.05
C ARG A 127 -8.62 4.57 -20.18
N ARG A 128 -7.82 4.52 -21.25
CA ARG A 128 -7.99 5.40 -22.42
C ARG A 128 -9.35 5.22 -23.08
N SER A 129 -9.76 3.97 -23.33
CA SER A 129 -11.07 3.68 -23.90
C SER A 129 -12.23 4.18 -23.02
N ALA A 130 -12.15 3.95 -21.71
CA ALA A 130 -13.15 4.42 -20.75
C ALA A 130 -13.22 5.96 -20.69
N TYR A 131 -12.08 6.63 -20.81
CA TYR A 131 -11.99 8.08 -20.90
C TYR A 131 -12.66 8.63 -22.16
N ASP A 132 -12.34 8.07 -23.32
CA ASP A 132 -12.94 8.47 -24.60
C ASP A 132 -14.46 8.23 -24.62
N GLN A 133 -14.91 7.11 -24.06
CA GLN A 133 -16.34 6.82 -23.89
C GLN A 133 -17.02 7.82 -22.96
N LEU A 134 -16.39 8.18 -21.83
CA LEU A 134 -16.91 9.21 -20.93
C LEU A 134 -17.04 10.56 -21.66
N LYS A 135 -16.03 10.93 -22.46
CA LYS A 135 -16.02 12.18 -23.24
C LYS A 135 -17.15 12.21 -24.26
N GLN A 136 -17.40 11.10 -24.96
CA GLN A 136 -18.51 10.98 -25.90
C GLN A 136 -19.87 11.08 -25.19
N GLN A 137 -20.05 10.33 -24.10
CA GLN A 137 -21.29 10.35 -23.31
C GLN A 137 -21.59 11.75 -22.77
N TYR A 138 -20.57 12.43 -22.25
CA TYR A 138 -20.72 13.76 -21.69
C TYR A 138 -21.00 14.80 -22.80
N SER A 139 -20.32 14.71 -23.94
CA SER A 139 -20.64 15.54 -25.13
C SER A 139 -22.10 15.43 -25.54
N GLN A 140 -22.64 14.21 -25.63
CA GLN A 140 -24.03 13.97 -25.99
C GLN A 140 -25.01 14.53 -24.95
N TYR A 141 -24.67 14.41 -23.66
CA TYR A 141 -25.45 15.00 -22.58
C TYR A 141 -25.51 16.54 -22.70
N LEU A 142 -24.38 17.20 -22.94
CA LEU A 142 -24.32 18.67 -23.11
C LEU A 142 -25.13 19.11 -24.35
N GLN A 143 -25.02 18.38 -25.46
CA GLN A 143 -25.77 18.68 -26.68
C GLN A 143 -27.30 18.61 -26.44
N LYS A 144 -27.76 17.58 -25.71
CA LYS A 144 -29.18 17.48 -25.32
C LYS A 144 -29.61 18.61 -24.39
N ALA A 145 -28.74 19.01 -23.45
CA ALA A 145 -29.04 20.11 -22.53
C ALA A 145 -29.22 21.44 -23.27
N ILE A 146 -28.36 21.73 -24.25
CA ILE A 146 -28.46 22.91 -25.12
C ILE A 146 -29.76 22.90 -25.92
N GLN A 147 -30.14 21.75 -26.51
CA GLN A 147 -31.40 21.61 -27.25
C GLN A 147 -32.64 21.86 -26.36
N GLN A 148 -32.54 21.62 -25.06
CA GLN A 148 -33.59 21.86 -24.07
C GLN A 148 -33.60 23.30 -23.52
N GLY A 149 -32.72 24.17 -24.02
CA GLY A 149 -32.67 25.58 -23.62
C GLY A 149 -31.96 25.84 -22.29
N MET A 150 -31.16 24.88 -21.77
CA MET A 150 -30.30 25.17 -20.62
C MET A 150 -29.20 26.15 -21.03
N GLU A 151 -29.07 27.24 -20.28
CA GLU A 151 -27.97 28.19 -20.43
C GLU A 151 -26.65 27.53 -20.00
N MET A 152 -25.69 27.52 -20.91
CA MET A 152 -24.37 26.95 -20.65
C MET A 152 -23.37 28.07 -20.40
N PRO A 153 -22.47 27.93 -19.41
CA PRO A 153 -21.38 28.88 -19.22
C PRO A 153 -20.57 29.07 -20.52
N PRO A 154 -20.18 30.30 -20.87
CA PRO A 154 -19.38 30.55 -22.05
C PRO A 154 -18.05 29.76 -22.00
N GLY A 155 -17.72 29.04 -23.07
CA GLY A 155 -16.53 28.19 -23.18
C GLY A 155 -16.70 26.73 -22.73
N LEU A 156 -17.89 26.32 -22.26
CA LEU A 156 -18.15 24.94 -21.82
C LEU A 156 -18.04 23.90 -22.96
N SER A 157 -18.35 24.31 -24.19
CA SER A 157 -18.31 23.45 -25.38
C SER A 157 -16.90 23.21 -25.91
N SER A 158 -15.93 24.07 -25.57
CA SER A 158 -14.55 23.98 -26.08
C SER A 158 -13.64 23.08 -25.25
N ASP A 159 -13.95 22.81 -23.97
CA ASP A 159 -13.05 22.03 -23.10
C ASP A 159 -13.81 21.19 -22.07
N ILE A 160 -14.48 20.16 -22.60
CA ILE A 160 -15.30 19.19 -21.85
C ILE A 160 -14.51 18.53 -20.72
N GLU A 161 -13.21 18.34 -20.91
CA GLU A 161 -12.32 17.68 -19.97
C GLU A 161 -12.05 18.54 -18.73
N LYS A 162 -12.10 19.87 -18.84
CA LYS A 162 -11.92 20.77 -17.69
C LYS A 162 -13.17 20.91 -16.83
N HIS A 163 -14.30 20.32 -17.23
CA HIS A 163 -15.53 20.43 -16.48
C HIS A 163 -15.41 19.67 -15.14
N PRO A 164 -15.72 20.29 -13.97
CA PRO A 164 -15.62 19.63 -12.66
C PRO A 164 -16.38 18.30 -12.60
N ARG A 165 -17.61 18.27 -13.09
CA ARG A 165 -18.42 17.04 -13.19
C ARG A 165 -17.75 15.94 -14.04
N PHE A 166 -17.09 16.29 -15.14
CA PHE A 166 -16.37 15.31 -15.95
C PHE A 166 -15.20 14.72 -15.15
N GLN A 167 -14.42 15.59 -14.49
CA GLN A 167 -13.29 15.17 -13.65
C GLN A 167 -13.74 14.29 -12.47
N GLU A 168 -14.86 14.61 -11.84
CA GLU A 168 -15.44 13.79 -10.78
C GLU A 168 -15.86 12.40 -11.27
N GLU A 169 -16.60 12.32 -12.39
CA GLU A 169 -17.03 11.05 -12.96
C GLU A 169 -15.85 10.23 -13.47
N TRP A 170 -14.84 10.88 -14.05
CA TRP A 170 -13.60 10.22 -14.43
C TRP A 170 -12.88 9.65 -13.21
N ARG A 171 -12.73 10.43 -12.15
CA ARG A 171 -12.10 9.98 -10.90
C ARG A 171 -12.83 8.79 -10.29
N LYS A 172 -14.17 8.79 -10.26
CA LYS A 172 -14.97 7.65 -9.79
C LYS A 172 -14.69 6.39 -10.60
N ARG A 173 -14.79 6.45 -11.93
CA ARG A 173 -14.52 5.31 -12.82
C ARG A 173 -13.09 4.80 -12.68
N LYS A 174 -12.11 5.69 -12.57
CA LYS A 174 -10.71 5.34 -12.35
C LYS A 174 -10.53 4.60 -11.02
N ASN A 175 -11.12 5.11 -9.94
CA ASN A 175 -11.02 4.48 -8.62
C ASN A 175 -11.68 3.09 -8.60
N GLU A 176 -12.85 2.93 -9.20
CA GLU A 176 -13.53 1.63 -9.32
C GLU A 176 -12.70 0.62 -10.12
N PHE A 177 -12.03 1.10 -11.17
CA PHE A 177 -11.11 0.28 -11.97
C PHE A 177 -9.90 -0.17 -11.14
N GLU A 178 -9.25 0.76 -10.45
CA GLU A 178 -8.05 0.50 -9.64
C GLU A 178 -8.35 -0.37 -8.41
N ALA A 179 -9.54 -0.23 -7.80
CA ALA A 179 -9.94 -0.96 -6.61
C ALA A 179 -9.75 -2.48 -6.76
N ARG A 180 -10.13 -3.04 -7.92
CA ARG A 180 -10.01 -4.49 -8.18
C ARG A 180 -8.56 -4.96 -8.12
N TYR A 181 -7.64 -4.20 -8.71
CA TYR A 181 -6.22 -4.52 -8.70
C TYR A 181 -5.62 -4.36 -7.29
N ILE A 182 -6.03 -3.31 -6.57
CA ILE A 182 -5.59 -3.05 -5.20
C ILE A 182 -6.03 -4.20 -4.28
N GLU A 183 -7.30 -4.63 -4.38
CA GLU A 183 -7.83 -5.75 -3.61
C GLU A 183 -7.10 -7.06 -3.92
N SER A 184 -6.89 -7.39 -5.20
CA SER A 184 -6.12 -8.59 -5.59
C SER A 184 -4.69 -8.55 -5.07
N LEU A 185 -4.00 -7.40 -5.21
CA LEU A 185 -2.66 -7.24 -4.65
C LEU A 185 -2.66 -7.34 -3.12
N ALA A 186 -3.67 -6.81 -2.43
CA ALA A 186 -3.76 -6.90 -0.98
C ALA A 186 -3.88 -8.36 -0.51
N GLN A 187 -4.72 -9.15 -1.19
CA GLN A 187 -4.86 -10.59 -0.92
C GLN A 187 -3.54 -11.33 -1.16
N MET A 188 -2.88 -11.09 -2.29
CA MET A 188 -1.58 -11.70 -2.59
C MET A 188 -0.51 -11.31 -1.56
N LYS A 189 -0.49 -10.05 -1.09
CA LYS A 189 0.44 -9.62 -0.03
C LYS A 189 0.17 -10.33 1.28
N GLN A 190 -1.10 -10.51 1.62
CA GLN A 190 -1.50 -11.25 2.80
C GLN A 190 -1.01 -12.70 2.70
N GLU A 191 -1.24 -13.37 1.57
CA GLU A 191 -0.78 -14.74 1.34
C GLU A 191 0.75 -14.83 1.40
N LEU A 192 1.47 -13.93 0.73
CA LEU A 192 2.93 -13.84 0.79
C LEU A 192 3.44 -13.68 2.22
N SER A 193 2.71 -12.92 3.06
CA SER A 193 3.07 -12.71 4.47
C SER A 193 2.95 -13.95 5.35
N GLN A 194 2.16 -14.95 4.91
CA GLN A 194 1.96 -16.21 5.63
C GLN A 194 2.94 -17.31 5.19
N ILE A 195 3.65 -17.10 4.08
CA ILE A 195 4.72 -18.00 3.63
C ILE A 195 5.89 -17.89 4.62
N LYS A 196 6.45 -19.04 5.01
CA LYS A 196 7.61 -19.10 5.92
C LYS A 196 8.89 -18.64 5.22
#